data_AF-A0A485LLF8-F1
#
_entry.id   AF-A0A485LLF8-F1
#
_cell.length_a   1.000
_cell.length_b   1.000
_cell.length_c   1.000
_cell.angle_alpha   90.00
_cell.angle_beta   90.00
_cell.angle_gamma   90.00
#
_symmetry.space_group_name_H-M   'P 1'
#
loop_
_entity.id
_entity.type
_entity.pdbx_description
1 polymer ?
#
loop_
_entity_poly.entity_id
_entity_poly.type
_entity_poly.pdbx_seq_one_letter_code
_entity_poly.pdbx_strand_id
1 'polypeptide(L)'
;MYDAKCDTVSNIASRQEMADARVPLAYRDQCGGILVPLNECRRETAFAPWKCQDLRHAYEKCQYDEWKKRCKILKENKKASA
;
A
#
# COMPACT_ATOMS: atom_id res chain seq x y z
N MET A 1 0.96 19.14 -9.54
CA MET A 1 -0.52 19.22 -9.52
C MET A 1 -1.19 17.83 -9.51
N TYR A 2 -0.48 16.75 -9.86
CA TYR A 2 -0.96 15.36 -9.76
C TYR A 2 -0.56 14.65 -8.45
N ASP A 3 0.40 15.20 -7.69
CA ASP A 3 0.93 14.59 -6.46
C ASP A 3 0.05 14.86 -5.21
N ALA A 4 -0.78 15.91 -5.24
CA ALA A 4 -1.46 16.41 -4.04
C ALA A 4 -2.56 15.50 -3.46
N LYS A 5 -3.02 14.48 -4.19
CA LYS A 5 -3.97 13.47 -3.66
C LYS A 5 -3.28 12.21 -3.11
N CYS A 6 -2.01 11.97 -3.45
CA CYS A 6 -1.26 10.83 -2.94
C CYS A 6 -0.72 11.08 -1.52
N ASP A 7 -0.49 12.35 -1.18
CA ASP A 7 0.13 12.74 0.10
C ASP A 7 -0.88 12.91 1.25
N THR A 8 -2.19 12.90 0.97
CA THR A 8 -3.24 13.09 1.99
C THR A 8 -3.75 11.79 2.61
N VAL A 9 -3.45 10.63 2.02
CA VAL A 9 -3.81 9.32 2.57
C VAL A 9 -2.60 8.76 3.30
N SER A 10 -2.70 8.60 4.62
CA SER A 10 -1.68 7.91 5.40
C SER A 10 -1.58 6.45 4.91
N ASN A 11 -0.39 6.04 4.47
CA ASN A 11 -0.16 4.65 4.04
C ASN A 11 -0.23 3.65 5.20
N ILE A 12 -0.14 4.15 6.44
CA ILE A 12 -0.17 3.36 7.66
C ILE A 12 -1.58 3.45 8.25
N ALA A 13 -2.22 2.28 8.35
CA ALA A 13 -3.44 2.08 9.14
C ALA A 13 -3.09 1.34 10.44
N SER A 14 -3.86 1.59 11.49
CA SER A 14 -3.80 0.81 12.71
C SER A 14 -4.20 -0.65 12.46
N ARG A 15 -3.77 -1.54 13.35
CA ARG A 15 -4.15 -2.96 13.28
C ARG A 15 -5.67 -3.17 13.36
N GLN A 16 -6.35 -2.35 14.16
CA GLN A 16 -7.79 -2.42 14.33
C GLN A 16 -8.50 -2.00 13.04
N GLU A 17 -8.10 -0.88 12.43
CA GLU A 17 -8.68 -0.41 11.16
C GLU A 17 -8.54 -1.45 10.03
N MET A 18 -7.38 -2.11 9.92
CA MET A 18 -7.19 -3.19 8.93
C MET A 18 -8.03 -4.44 9.23
N ALA A 19 -8.31 -4.71 10.50
CA ALA A 19 -9.17 -5.82 10.91
C ALA A 19 -10.65 -5.50 10.60
N ASP A 20 -11.10 -4.29 10.92
CA ASP A 20 -12.45 -3.79 10.66
C ASP A 20 -12.76 -3.76 9.17
N ALA A 21 -11.78 -3.31 8.36
CA ALA A 21 -11.85 -3.33 6.90
C ALA A 21 -11.67 -4.74 6.28
N ARG A 22 -11.51 -5.78 7.12
CA ARG A 22 -11.36 -7.20 6.71
C ARG A 22 -10.23 -7.41 5.71
N VAL A 23 -9.12 -6.69 5.86
CA VAL A 23 -7.94 -6.86 5.01
C VAL A 23 -7.35 -8.27 5.24
N PRO A 24 -7.09 -9.07 4.19
CA PRO A 24 -6.45 -10.38 4.34
C PRO A 24 -5.04 -10.25 4.94
N LEU A 25 -4.62 -11.23 5.74
CA LEU A 25 -3.34 -11.19 6.47
C LEU A 25 -2.12 -10.87 5.59
N ALA A 26 -2.10 -11.40 4.36
CA ALA A 26 -1.02 -11.17 3.41
C ALA A 26 -0.85 -9.68 3.01
N TYR A 27 -1.90 -8.88 3.13
CA TYR A 27 -1.92 -7.46 2.76
C TYR A 27 -1.97 -6.51 3.96
N ARG A 28 -1.80 -7.03 5.18
CA ARG A 28 -1.70 -6.21 6.40
C ARG A 28 -0.27 -5.72 6.61
N ASP A 29 0.26 -5.02 5.62
CA ASP A 29 1.61 -4.47 5.61
C ASP A 29 1.61 -2.95 5.88
N GLN A 30 2.77 -2.31 5.71
CA GLN A 30 2.92 -0.85 5.90
C GLN A 30 2.15 -0.01 4.87
N CYS A 31 1.53 -0.64 3.86
CA CYS A 31 0.74 0.01 2.82
C CYS A 31 -0.78 -0.19 3.00
N GLY A 32 -1.20 -0.87 4.08
CA GLY A 32 -2.61 -1.18 4.34
C GLY A 32 -3.53 0.04 4.41
N GLY A 33 -3.01 1.21 4.77
CA GLY A 33 -3.77 2.46 4.82
C GLY A 33 -4.26 2.95 3.46
N ILE A 34 -3.56 2.67 2.36
CA ILE A 34 -4.04 2.96 0.99
C ILE A 34 -4.99 1.87 0.50
N LEU A 35 -4.76 0.62 0.93
CA LEU A 35 -5.52 -0.52 0.41
C LEU A 35 -7.00 -0.46 0.83
N VAL A 36 -7.30 0.04 2.04
CA VAL A 36 -8.67 0.23 2.52
C VAL A 36 -9.48 1.15 1.60
N PRO A 37 -9.10 2.42 1.36
CA PRO A 37 -9.83 3.31 0.46
C PRO A 37 -9.81 2.84 -1.01
N LEU A 38 -8.74 2.16 -1.45
CA LEU A 38 -8.72 1.53 -2.78
C LEU A 38 -9.80 0.46 -2.93
N ASN A 39 -9.98 -0.39 -1.92
CA ASN A 39 -10.98 -1.46 -1.94
C ASN A 39 -12.40 -0.91 -1.80
N GLU A 40 -12.60 0.19 -1.07
CA GLU A 40 -13.87 0.93 -1.05
C GLU A 40 -14.21 1.47 -2.43
N CYS A 41 -13.30 2.24 -3.05
CA CYS A 41 -13.47 2.78 -4.40
C CYS A 41 -13.76 1.68 -5.43
N ARG A 42 -13.09 0.52 -5.33
CA ARG A 42 -13.35 -0.64 -6.19
C ARG A 42 -14.76 -1.19 -6.02
N ARG A 43 -15.27 -1.31 -4.79
CA ARG A 43 -16.63 -1.79 -4.54
C ARG A 43 -17.68 -0.81 -5.06
N GLU A 44 -17.49 0.49 -4.83
CA GLU A 44 -18.39 1.55 -5.29
C GLU A 44 -18.48 1.64 -6.81
N THR A 45 -17.36 1.40 -7.49
CA THR A 45 -17.27 1.50 -8.96
C THR A 45 -17.40 0.15 -9.67
N ALA A 46 -17.89 -0.88 -8.97
CA ALA A 46 -18.03 -2.24 -9.49
C ALA A 46 -16.74 -2.78 -10.17
N PHE A 47 -15.59 -2.46 -9.60
CA PHE A 47 -14.25 -2.87 -10.05
C PHE A 47 -13.91 -2.40 -11.48
N ALA A 48 -14.48 -1.30 -11.94
CA ALA A 48 -14.15 -0.71 -13.23
C ALA A 48 -12.64 -0.36 -13.31
N PRO A 49 -11.88 -0.87 -14.30
CA PRO A 49 -10.41 -0.76 -14.32
C PRO A 49 -9.89 0.66 -14.63
N TRP A 50 -10.72 1.51 -15.22
CA TRP A 50 -10.42 2.93 -15.46
C TRP A 50 -10.81 3.84 -14.28
N LYS A 51 -11.43 3.30 -13.23
CA LYS A 51 -11.74 4.02 -11.99
C LYS A 51 -10.69 3.69 -10.91
N CYS A 52 -10.49 4.63 -9.98
CA CYS A 52 -9.55 4.47 -8.85
C CYS A 52 -8.06 4.35 -9.25
N GLN A 53 -7.66 4.86 -10.41
CA GLN A 53 -6.28 4.74 -10.92
C GLN A 53 -5.24 5.37 -9.99
N ASP A 54 -5.54 6.55 -9.43
CA ASP A 54 -4.63 7.25 -8.51
C ASP A 54 -4.38 6.42 -7.24
N LEU A 55 -5.45 5.88 -6.63
CA LEU A 55 -5.35 5.02 -5.44
C LEU A 55 -4.61 3.72 -5.75
N ARG A 56 -4.83 3.14 -6.94
CA ARG A 56 -4.11 1.95 -7.39
C ARG A 56 -2.62 2.25 -7.52
N HIS A 57 -2.27 3.35 -8.19
CA HIS A 57 -0.89 3.75 -8.40
C HIS A 57 -0.18 4.09 -7.08
N ALA A 58 -0.87 4.78 -6.17
CA ALA A 58 -0.36 5.05 -4.83
C ALA A 58 -0.03 3.76 -4.06
N TYR A 59 -0.92 2.77 -4.10
CA TYR A 59 -0.71 1.47 -3.46
C TYR A 59 0.46 0.69 -4.09
N GLU A 60 0.57 0.69 -5.41
CA GLU A 60 1.69 0.05 -6.14
C GLU A 60 3.02 0.74 -5.83
N LYS A 61 3.05 2.07 -5.80
CA LYS A 61 4.23 2.85 -5.43
C LYS A 61 4.68 2.56 -4.00
N CYS A 62 3.75 2.49 -3.04
CA CYS A 62 4.06 2.13 -1.66
C CYS A 62 4.72 0.74 -1.57
N GLN A 63 4.14 -0.27 -2.22
CA GLN A 63 4.71 -1.62 -2.23
C GLN A 63 6.11 -1.66 -2.88
N TYR A 64 6.32 -0.89 -3.95
CA TYR A 64 7.62 -0.78 -4.59
C TYR A 64 8.68 -0.15 -3.67
N ASP A 65 8.30 0.89 -2.93
CA ASP A 65 9.18 1.53 -1.95
C ASP A 65 9.55 0.58 -0.80
N GLU A 66 8.58 -0.18 -0.28
CA GLU A 66 8.81 -1.23 0.71
C GLU A 66 9.74 -2.34 0.20
N TRP A 67 9.54 -2.77 -1.04
CA TRP A 67 10.41 -3.76 -1.67
C TRP A 67 11.86 -3.26 -1.77
N LYS A 68 12.08 -2.01 -2.20
CA LYS A 68 13.42 -1.41 -2.26
C LYS A 68 14.10 -1.40 -0.88
N LYS A 69 13.36 -1.09 0.19
CA LYS A 69 13.89 -1.16 1.57
C LYS A 69 14.31 -2.58 1.93
N ARG A 70 13.50 -3.59 1.62
CA ARG A 70 13.82 -5.00 1.87
C ARG A 70 15.04 -5.47 1.07
N CYS A 71 15.20 -5.03 -0.17
CA CYS A 71 16.40 -5.31 -0.96
C CYS A 71 17.66 -4.69 -0.34
N LYS A 72 17.56 -3.48 0.24
CA LYS A 72 18.67 -2.85 0.96
C LYS A 72 19.07 -3.66 2.19
N ILE A 73 18.08 -4.05 3.02
CA ILE A 73 18.30 -4.91 4.20
C ILE A 73 18.97 -6.22 3.80
N LEU A 74 18.51 -6.88 2.72
CA LEU A 74 19.12 -8.12 2.24
C LEU A 74 20.59 -7.93 1.82
N LYS A 75 20.92 -6.81 1.15
CA LYS A 75 22.30 -6.50 0.77
C LYS A 75 23.19 -6.25 1.99
N GLU A 76 22.67 -5.54 3.00
CA GLU A 76 23.38 -5.27 4.26
C GLU A 76 23.63 -6.57 5.04
N ASN A 77 22.62 -7.43 5.17
CA ASN A 77 22.75 -8.72 5.84
C ASN A 77 23.77 -9.64 5.15
N LYS A 78 23.79 -9.65 3.81
CA LYS A 78 24.77 -10.40 3.02
C LYS A 78 26.20 -9.90 3.25
N LYS A 79 26.41 -8.58 3.37
CA LYS A 79 27.72 -8.00 3.67
C LYS A 79 28.17 -8.30 5.10
N ALA A 80 27.26 -8.33 6.06
CA ALA A 80 27.58 -8.64 7.45
C ALA A 80 27.88 -10.13 7.69
N SER A 81 27.41 -11.00 6.80
CA SER A 81 27.61 -12.45 6.87
C SER A 81 28.82 -12.94 6.06
N ALA A 82 29.53 -12.03 5.38
CA ALA A 82 30.73 -12.29 4.58
C ALA A 82 31.96 -11.80 5.33
#